data_AF-A0A6A6LGG4-F1
#
_entry.id   AF-A0A6A6LGG4-F1
#
_cell.length_a   1.000
_cell.length_b   1.000
_cell.length_c   1.000
_cell.angle_alpha   90.00
_cell.angle_beta   90.00
_cell.angle_gamma   90.00
#
_symmetry.space_group_name_H-M   'P 1'
#
loop_
_entity.id
_entity.type
_entity.pdbx_description
1 polymer ?
#
loop_
_entity_poly.entity_id
_entity_poly.type
_entity_poly.pdbx_seq_one_letter_code
_entity_poly.pdbx_strand_id
1 'polypeptide(L)'
;MFPLQNSCSYLILASRTLPFTIDKGVLSTINSDKLSIYFIPATETSFAFVSAMEVLILPLDFFKDDYVIPVPPLGTSNVSFHGLLSNALHTLYRIDVGQNVNGSDPFWRNWVGDDQYLVPGSSAKNCSPYSGKLNQVSGGTNIQDIAPYYVYVTCKEVSMGNITWRFNVRKKAIHLVRLHICDILSQSAGLWKFDFYIYTKFRWVFDSQMIGSTLAAPVFRDFVVQSDDSGYIRFSIGPNNDSDSKIAFLNGLEIMEFVTNTSMKLDPSGKHLDLVIGFSVGGVVLISILIILLLFAVRRRKAKPVQAMFLKDEAPTGRGTAHSWIAATTVNSFFLFLI
;
A
#
# COMPACT_ATOMS: atom_id res chain seq x y z
N MET A 1 17.66 9.10 6.21
CA MET A 1 17.37 9.52 7.58
C MET A 1 16.19 10.47 7.49
N PHE A 2 15.02 10.06 7.97
CA PHE A 2 13.81 10.89 7.92
C PHE A 2 13.59 11.47 9.33
N PRO A 3 13.50 12.80 9.49
CA PRO A 3 13.17 13.40 10.77
C PRO A 3 11.70 13.10 11.08
N LEU A 4 11.43 12.40 12.19
CA LEU A 4 10.08 12.17 12.69
C LEU A 4 9.80 13.16 13.83
N GLN A 5 8.65 13.81 13.80
CA GLN A 5 8.19 14.67 14.88
C GLN A 5 7.59 13.78 15.98
N ASN A 6 7.98 14.02 17.24
CA ASN A 6 7.67 13.16 18.38
C ASN A 6 6.19 12.77 18.48
N SER A 7 5.96 11.48 18.77
CA SER A 7 4.71 10.78 19.15
C SER A 7 4.09 9.95 18.01
N CYS A 8 4.35 8.63 18.06
CA CYS A 8 3.64 7.53 17.41
C CYS A 8 3.17 7.79 15.97
N SER A 9 4.11 7.80 15.04
CA SER A 9 3.80 7.73 13.61
C SER A 9 3.70 6.27 13.18
N TYR A 10 2.63 5.91 12.45
CA TYR A 10 2.59 4.63 11.74
C TYR A 10 3.21 4.81 10.37
N LEU A 11 4.23 4.01 10.10
CA LEU A 11 4.95 3.97 8.83
C LEU A 11 4.27 2.98 7.89
N ILE A 12 3.79 3.41 6.72
CA ILE A 12 3.58 2.50 5.57
C ILE A 12 4.89 2.42 4.80
N LEU A 13 5.52 1.25 4.75
CA LEU A 13 6.54 0.94 3.74
C LEU A 13 5.85 0.27 2.58
N ALA A 14 5.87 0.86 1.39
CA ALA A 14 5.46 0.21 0.14
C ALA A 14 6.68 0.10 -0.78
N SER A 15 6.85 -1.06 -1.42
CA SER A 15 7.88 -1.27 -2.44
C SER A 15 7.22 -1.69 -3.74
N ARG A 16 7.44 -0.92 -4.82
CA ARG A 16 6.91 -1.23 -6.16
C ARG A 16 7.95 -1.91 -7.02
N THR A 17 7.60 -3.04 -7.64
CA THR A 17 8.36 -3.65 -8.76
C THR A 17 7.44 -3.90 -9.95
N LEU A 18 7.80 -3.42 -11.15
CA LEU A 18 7.16 -3.80 -12.42
C LEU A 18 7.93 -4.99 -13.04
N PRO A 19 7.30 -5.99 -13.72
CA PRO A 19 5.89 -6.15 -14.08
C PRO A 19 5.10 -7.09 -13.13
N PHE A 20 5.72 -7.51 -12.02
CA PHE A 20 5.07 -8.31 -10.98
C PHE A 20 4.94 -7.45 -9.72
N THR A 21 3.82 -6.74 -9.60
CA THR A 21 3.53 -5.84 -8.49
C THR A 21 3.40 -6.65 -7.19
N ILE A 22 4.42 -6.61 -6.33
CA ILE A 22 4.33 -7.07 -4.94
C ILE A 22 4.39 -5.84 -4.05
N ASP A 23 3.25 -5.18 -3.85
CA ASP A 23 3.12 -4.10 -2.88
C ASP A 23 3.00 -4.74 -1.48
N LYS A 24 4.10 -4.78 -0.73
CA LYS A 24 4.08 -5.14 0.69
C LYS A 24 3.92 -3.87 1.51
N GLY A 25 2.85 -3.77 2.29
CA GLY A 25 2.61 -2.69 3.25
C GLY A 25 2.89 -3.15 4.67
N VAL A 26 3.81 -2.52 5.38
CA VAL A 26 4.00 -2.72 6.84
C VAL A 26 3.47 -1.49 7.57
N LEU A 27 2.85 -1.66 8.74
CA LEU A 27 2.42 -0.61 9.66
C LEU A 27 3.16 -0.81 10.99
N SER A 28 3.82 0.21 11.51
CA SER A 28 4.55 0.11 12.78
C SER A 28 4.53 1.42 13.52
N THR A 29 4.27 1.37 14.83
CA THR A 29 4.45 2.51 15.73
C THR A 29 5.94 2.79 15.88
N ILE A 30 6.36 4.05 15.73
CA ILE A 30 7.74 4.46 15.96
C ILE A 30 7.80 5.39 17.17
N ASN A 31 8.44 4.93 18.24
CA ASN A 31 8.66 5.68 19.49
C ASN A 31 10.09 6.27 19.54
N SER A 32 10.58 6.74 18.40
CA SER A 32 11.90 7.36 18.26
C SER A 32 11.85 8.50 17.25
N ASP A 33 12.73 9.47 17.41
CA ASP A 33 13.00 10.56 16.47
C ASP A 33 13.59 10.09 15.14
N LYS A 34 14.09 8.85 15.08
CA LYS A 34 14.83 8.29 13.94
C LYS A 34 14.30 6.94 13.52
N LEU A 35 13.97 6.83 12.23
CA LEU A 35 13.71 5.56 11.56
C LEU A 35 14.95 5.14 10.77
N SER A 36 15.49 3.97 11.11
CA SER A 36 16.60 3.33 10.39
C SER A 36 16.10 2.07 9.68
N ILE A 37 16.36 1.98 8.38
CA ILE A 37 15.97 0.85 7.54
C ILE A 37 17.22 0.29 6.89
N TYR A 38 17.44 -1.01 7.06
CA TYR A 38 18.63 -1.71 6.56
C TYR A 38 18.21 -2.73 5.51
N PHE A 39 18.88 -2.70 4.36
CA PHE A 39 18.74 -3.70 3.31
C PHE A 39 19.95 -4.63 3.37
N ILE A 40 19.77 -5.81 3.96
CA ILE A 40 20.84 -6.77 4.19
C ILE A 40 20.64 -7.93 3.21
N PRO A 41 21.58 -8.17 2.28
CA PRO A 41 21.51 -9.32 1.39
C PRO A 41 21.54 -10.65 2.18
N ALA A 42 20.91 -11.69 1.64
CA ALA A 42 20.81 -12.99 2.33
C ALA A 42 22.16 -13.70 2.49
N THR A 43 23.11 -13.41 1.60
CA THR A 43 24.46 -13.97 1.57
C THR A 43 25.46 -12.90 1.12
N GLU A 44 26.73 -13.07 1.47
CA GLU A 44 27.83 -12.19 1.05
C GLU A 44 27.96 -12.04 -0.47
N THR A 45 27.48 -13.02 -1.24
CA THR A 45 27.52 -13.04 -2.71
C THR A 45 26.25 -12.48 -3.35
N SER A 46 25.24 -12.12 -2.56
CA SER A 46 23.97 -11.58 -3.07
C SER A 46 23.91 -10.07 -2.89
N PHE A 47 23.04 -9.42 -3.66
CA PHE A 47 22.73 -8.00 -3.49
C PHE A 47 21.28 -7.83 -3.05
N ALA A 48 21.02 -6.78 -2.28
CA ALA A 48 19.68 -6.32 -1.96
C ALA A 48 19.41 -5.04 -2.77
N PHE A 49 18.21 -4.91 -3.32
CA PHE A 49 17.80 -3.70 -4.00
C PHE A 49 16.38 -3.32 -3.60
N VAL A 50 16.11 -2.02 -3.66
CA VAL A 50 14.79 -1.43 -3.48
C VAL A 50 14.58 -0.48 -4.64
N SER A 51 13.46 -0.64 -5.36
CA SER A 51 13.16 0.24 -6.50
C SER A 51 12.58 1.57 -6.02
N ALA A 52 11.61 1.50 -5.10
CA ALA A 52 11.02 2.65 -4.45
C ALA A 52 10.65 2.28 -3.01
N MET A 53 10.66 3.29 -2.14
CA MET A 53 10.22 3.19 -0.76
C MET A 53 9.45 4.46 -0.42
N GLU A 54 8.24 4.26 0.06
CA GLU A 54 7.41 5.34 0.57
C GLU A 54 7.31 5.23 2.08
N VAL A 55 7.15 6.38 2.73
CA VAL A 55 7.04 6.52 4.18
C VAL A 55 5.91 7.50 4.42
N LEU A 56 4.78 7.00 4.88
CA LEU A 56 3.61 7.79 5.23
C LEU A 56 3.46 7.83 6.75
N ILE A 57 2.98 8.96 7.28
CA ILE A 57 2.62 9.11 8.69
C ILE A 57 1.10 9.01 8.77
N LEU A 58 0.58 8.03 9.51
CA LEU A 58 -0.85 7.90 9.76
C LEU A 58 -1.26 8.61 11.07
N PRO A 59 -2.56 8.95 11.23
CA PRO A 59 -3.08 9.52 12.47
C PRO A 59 -2.79 8.66 13.70
N LEU A 60 -2.63 9.30 14.85
CA LEU A 60 -2.31 8.63 16.12
C LEU A 60 -3.35 7.54 16.49
N ASP A 61 -4.61 7.81 16.17
CA ASP A 61 -5.78 7.00 16.44
C ASP A 61 -6.14 6.03 15.30
N PHE A 62 -5.20 5.80 14.37
CA PHE A 62 -5.32 4.78 13.33
C PHE A 62 -5.48 3.37 13.91
N PHE A 63 -4.83 3.09 15.05
CA PHE A 63 -5.12 1.93 15.89
C PHE A 63 -5.57 2.38 17.27
N LYS A 64 -6.48 1.60 17.86
CA LYS A 64 -7.09 1.89 19.15
C LYS A 64 -6.96 0.67 20.07
N ASP A 65 -5.78 0.45 20.64
CA ASP A 65 -5.45 -0.73 21.46
C ASP A 65 -6.52 -1.06 22.51
N ASP A 66 -7.05 -0.04 23.19
CA ASP A 66 -8.05 -0.23 24.25
C ASP A 66 -9.38 -0.83 23.76
N TYR A 67 -9.65 -0.80 22.45
CA TYR A 67 -10.92 -1.22 21.84
C TYR A 67 -10.79 -2.46 20.96
N VAL A 68 -9.61 -3.08 20.94
CA VAL A 68 -9.33 -4.28 20.15
C VAL A 68 -9.84 -5.51 20.90
N ILE A 69 -10.61 -6.34 20.20
CA ILE A 69 -11.25 -7.52 20.78
C ILE A 69 -10.39 -8.77 20.49
N PRO A 70 -9.76 -9.40 21.50
CA PRO A 70 -9.07 -10.66 21.27
C PRO A 70 -10.06 -11.81 21.09
N VAL A 71 -9.77 -12.68 20.13
CA VAL A 71 -10.53 -13.89 19.84
C VAL A 71 -9.83 -15.09 20.49
N PRO A 72 -10.55 -16.02 21.15
CA PRO A 72 -9.95 -17.22 21.72
C PRO A 72 -9.09 -17.99 20.68
N PRO A 73 -7.90 -18.50 21.05
CA PRO A 73 -7.39 -18.61 22.42
C PRO A 73 -6.59 -17.39 22.92
N LEU A 74 -6.45 -16.31 22.14
CA LEU A 74 -5.61 -15.16 22.51
C LEU A 74 -6.18 -14.35 23.67
N GLY A 75 -7.47 -14.44 23.91
CA GLY A 75 -8.17 -13.78 25.00
C GLY A 75 -9.67 -13.98 24.91
N THR A 76 -10.40 -13.21 25.72
CA THR A 76 -11.86 -13.14 25.71
C THR A 76 -12.27 -11.70 25.51
N SER A 77 -13.47 -11.46 24.98
CA SER A 77 -14.00 -10.11 24.72
C SER A 77 -14.02 -9.15 25.91
N ASN A 78 -13.90 -9.67 27.13
CA ASN A 78 -13.93 -8.89 28.37
C ASN A 78 -12.53 -8.36 28.78
N VAL A 79 -11.48 -8.71 28.03
CA VAL A 79 -10.10 -8.30 28.28
C VAL A 79 -9.57 -7.69 26.99
N SER A 80 -9.04 -6.46 27.04
CA SER A 80 -8.43 -5.82 25.87
C SER A 80 -7.13 -6.53 25.48
N PHE A 81 -6.85 -6.58 24.18
CA PHE A 81 -5.57 -7.08 23.69
C PHE A 81 -4.50 -6.01 23.92
N HIS A 82 -3.47 -6.34 24.71
CA HIS A 82 -2.33 -5.44 24.92
C HIS A 82 -1.19 -5.79 23.97
N GLY A 83 -0.64 -4.78 23.28
CA GLY A 83 0.55 -4.91 22.43
C GLY A 83 0.28 -4.83 20.94
N LEU A 84 -0.87 -4.28 20.51
CA LEU A 84 -1.05 -3.99 19.09
C LEU A 84 -0.08 -2.86 18.67
N LEU A 85 0.07 -1.80 19.48
CA LEU A 85 1.05 -0.73 19.20
C LEU A 85 2.52 -1.17 19.29
N SER A 86 2.84 -2.26 19.98
CA SER A 86 4.23 -2.73 20.15
C SER A 86 4.70 -3.66 19.03
N ASN A 87 3.81 -4.02 18.10
CA ASN A 87 4.12 -4.91 17.00
C ASN A 87 3.99 -4.20 15.65
N ALA A 88 4.81 -4.62 14.68
CA ALA A 88 4.61 -4.26 13.29
C ALA A 88 3.55 -5.18 12.66
N LEU A 89 2.75 -4.65 11.74
CA LEU A 89 1.66 -5.33 11.07
C LEU A 89 1.89 -5.30 9.56
N HIS A 90 1.97 -6.46 8.94
CA HIS A 90 2.03 -6.59 7.49
C HIS A 90 0.60 -6.68 6.92
N THR A 91 0.19 -5.73 6.09
CA THR A 91 -1.12 -5.79 5.43
C THR A 91 -1.15 -6.94 4.43
N LEU A 92 -2.14 -7.83 4.56
CA LEU A 92 -2.37 -8.92 3.62
C LEU A 92 -3.51 -8.60 2.66
N TYR A 93 -4.60 -8.02 3.18
CA TYR A 93 -5.82 -7.78 2.41
C TYR A 93 -6.45 -6.44 2.79
N ARG A 94 -6.96 -5.73 1.78
CA ARG A 94 -7.87 -4.58 1.91
C ARG A 94 -9.01 -4.77 0.93
N ILE A 95 -10.22 -4.90 1.46
CA ILE A 95 -11.38 -5.37 0.73
C ILE A 95 -12.44 -4.27 0.73
N ASP A 96 -12.83 -3.85 -0.47
CA ASP A 96 -13.99 -3.00 -0.73
C ASP A 96 -15.19 -3.92 -0.98
N VAL A 97 -16.08 -4.02 0.02
CA VAL A 97 -17.15 -5.02 0.02
C VAL A 97 -18.34 -4.52 -0.79
N GLY A 98 -18.75 -5.30 -1.78
CA GLY A 98 -19.78 -4.87 -2.73
C GLY A 98 -19.29 -3.81 -3.73
N GLN A 99 -17.97 -3.76 -3.97
CA GLN A 99 -17.28 -2.86 -4.89
C GLN A 99 -18.13 -2.53 -6.12
N ASN A 100 -18.55 -1.27 -6.21
CA ASN A 100 -19.41 -0.76 -7.30
C ASN A 100 -19.09 0.70 -7.64
N VAL A 101 -18.11 1.31 -6.98
CA VAL A 101 -17.76 2.72 -7.14
C VAL A 101 -16.26 2.84 -7.39
N ASN A 102 -15.89 3.50 -8.47
CA ASN A 102 -14.50 3.85 -8.72
C ASN A 102 -14.10 5.03 -7.83
N GLY A 103 -12.96 4.90 -7.15
CA GLY A 103 -12.41 5.97 -6.34
C GLY A 103 -10.89 5.83 -6.18
N SER A 104 -10.28 6.86 -5.63
CA SER A 104 -8.84 6.88 -5.31
C SER A 104 -8.64 6.92 -3.80
N ASP A 105 -7.69 6.15 -3.30
CA ASP A 105 -7.26 6.24 -1.92
C ASP A 105 -6.19 7.34 -1.77
N PRO A 106 -6.32 8.28 -0.81
CA PRO A 106 -5.36 9.37 -0.62
C PRO A 106 -3.97 8.89 -0.19
N PHE A 107 -3.86 7.67 0.35
CA PHE A 107 -2.60 7.02 0.72
C PHE A 107 -2.18 5.95 -0.28
N TRP A 108 -2.77 5.95 -1.48
CA TRP A 108 -2.50 4.99 -2.56
C TRP A 108 -2.62 3.52 -2.15
N ARG A 109 -3.40 3.23 -1.10
CA ARG A 109 -3.68 1.86 -0.68
C ARG A 109 -4.56 1.19 -1.73
N ASN A 110 -4.20 -0.03 -2.08
CA ASN A 110 -4.97 -0.82 -3.03
C ASN A 110 -6.10 -1.56 -2.31
N TRP A 111 -7.36 -1.20 -2.59
CA TRP A 111 -8.55 -1.91 -2.14
C TRP A 111 -9.12 -2.71 -3.30
N VAL A 112 -9.41 -3.99 -3.05
CA VAL A 112 -9.92 -4.91 -4.08
C VAL A 112 -11.31 -5.41 -3.74
N GLY A 113 -12.12 -5.72 -4.75
CA GLY A 113 -13.45 -6.27 -4.55
C GLY A 113 -13.47 -7.61 -3.82
N ASP A 114 -14.57 -7.88 -3.12
CA ASP A 114 -14.70 -9.02 -2.22
C ASP A 114 -15.11 -10.34 -2.90
N ASP A 115 -15.61 -10.29 -4.15
CA ASP A 115 -16.27 -11.42 -4.82
C ASP A 115 -15.42 -12.70 -4.88
N GLN A 116 -14.11 -12.58 -5.11
CA GLN A 116 -13.19 -13.73 -5.18
C GLN A 116 -12.96 -14.43 -3.83
N TYR A 117 -13.32 -13.78 -2.72
CA TYR A 117 -13.15 -14.29 -1.36
C TYR A 117 -14.45 -14.86 -0.79
N LEU A 118 -15.57 -14.72 -1.49
CA LEU A 118 -16.86 -15.23 -1.05
C LEU A 118 -16.93 -16.75 -1.14
N VAL A 119 -17.47 -17.37 -0.08
CA VAL A 119 -17.88 -18.76 -0.12
C VAL A 119 -19.24 -18.84 -0.82
N PRO A 120 -19.40 -19.64 -1.89
CA PRO A 120 -20.68 -19.76 -2.60
C PRO A 120 -21.81 -20.26 -1.70
N GLY A 121 -23.05 -19.88 -2.03
CA GLY A 121 -24.26 -20.39 -1.38
C GLY A 121 -24.99 -19.40 -0.46
N SER A 122 -24.58 -18.13 -0.43
CA SER A 122 -25.34 -17.07 0.24
C SER A 122 -26.33 -16.40 -0.71
N SER A 123 -27.44 -15.87 -0.18
CA SER A 123 -28.37 -14.99 -0.91
C SER A 123 -27.94 -13.52 -0.85
N ALA A 124 -26.64 -13.27 -0.69
CA ALA A 124 -26.07 -11.95 -0.54
C ALA A 124 -26.18 -11.16 -1.84
N LYS A 125 -26.34 -9.84 -1.74
CA LYS A 125 -26.33 -8.93 -2.89
C LYS A 125 -25.59 -7.64 -2.55
N ASN A 126 -25.07 -6.98 -3.57
CA ASN A 126 -24.45 -5.67 -3.39
C ASN A 126 -25.55 -4.64 -3.09
N CYS A 127 -25.25 -3.74 -2.16
CA CYS A 127 -26.09 -2.60 -1.85
C CYS A 127 -26.11 -1.63 -3.04
N SER A 128 -27.19 -0.84 -3.15
CA SER A 128 -27.17 0.34 -4.00
C SER A 128 -26.16 1.35 -3.45
N PRO A 129 -25.23 1.87 -4.26
CA PRO A 129 -24.25 2.84 -3.78
C PRO A 129 -24.92 4.07 -3.15
N TYR A 130 -24.41 4.47 -1.99
CA TYR A 130 -24.91 5.65 -1.29
C TYR A 130 -24.44 6.93 -1.96
N SER A 131 -25.37 7.78 -2.37
CA SER A 131 -25.08 9.05 -3.05
C SER A 131 -25.02 10.25 -2.10
N GLY A 132 -25.30 10.05 -0.81
CA GLY A 132 -25.30 11.13 0.17
C GLY A 132 -23.92 11.46 0.72
N LYS A 133 -23.87 12.49 1.57
CA LYS A 133 -22.66 12.83 2.34
C LYS A 133 -22.55 11.89 3.53
N LEU A 134 -21.33 11.38 3.77
CA LEU A 134 -21.02 10.64 5.00
C LEU A 134 -20.99 11.61 6.18
N ASN A 135 -21.64 11.21 7.27
CA ASN A 135 -21.62 11.92 8.54
C ASN A 135 -20.32 11.60 9.30
N GLN A 136 -19.92 12.51 10.18
CA GLN A 136 -18.77 12.33 11.06
C GLN A 136 -19.28 11.95 12.45
N VAL A 137 -18.62 10.98 13.09
CA VAL A 137 -18.89 10.66 14.49
C VAL A 137 -18.19 11.71 15.35
N SER A 138 -18.94 12.40 16.22
CA SER A 138 -18.41 13.45 17.09
C SER A 138 -17.26 12.95 17.97
N GLY A 139 -16.15 13.70 18.00
CA GLY A 139 -14.98 13.37 18.83
C GLY A 139 -14.13 12.19 18.32
N GLY A 140 -14.40 11.70 17.11
CA GLY A 140 -13.69 10.59 16.50
C GLY A 140 -12.56 10.99 15.55
N THR A 141 -11.73 10.01 15.24
CA THR A 141 -10.75 9.99 14.14
C THR A 141 -11.42 10.42 12.84
N ASN A 142 -10.73 11.21 12.00
CA ASN A 142 -11.21 11.43 10.64
C ASN A 142 -11.17 10.09 9.91
N ILE A 143 -12.34 9.48 9.74
CA ILE A 143 -12.45 8.11 9.26
C ILE A 143 -12.01 7.94 7.80
N GLN A 144 -11.93 9.05 7.05
CA GLN A 144 -11.36 9.07 5.71
C GLN A 144 -9.85 8.80 5.70
N ASP A 145 -9.17 9.06 6.82
CA ASP A 145 -7.77 8.68 6.97
C ASP A 145 -7.62 7.16 7.18
N ILE A 146 -8.66 6.52 7.72
CA ILE A 146 -8.69 5.08 7.99
C ILE A 146 -9.02 4.27 6.74
N ALA A 147 -10.03 4.66 5.98
CA ALA A 147 -10.38 4.05 4.70
C ALA A 147 -11.02 5.09 3.78
N PRO A 148 -10.86 4.95 2.44
CA PRO A 148 -11.32 5.97 1.51
C PRO A 148 -12.85 6.00 1.43
N TYR A 149 -13.40 7.13 1.00
CA TYR A 149 -14.85 7.37 0.91
C TYR A 149 -15.61 6.24 0.19
N TYR A 150 -15.06 5.73 -0.92
CA TYR A 150 -15.75 4.74 -1.75
C TYR A 150 -16.03 3.43 -1.02
N VAL A 151 -15.19 3.05 -0.04
CA VAL A 151 -15.38 1.84 0.78
C VAL A 151 -16.63 1.94 1.64
N TYR A 152 -16.99 3.14 2.12
CA TYR A 152 -18.12 3.32 3.04
C TYR A 152 -19.45 3.63 2.38
N VAL A 153 -19.47 3.81 1.05
CA VAL A 153 -20.70 4.04 0.27
C VAL A 153 -21.12 2.82 -0.54
N THR A 154 -20.33 1.76 -0.52
CA THR A 154 -20.64 0.42 -0.99
C THR A 154 -20.88 -0.49 0.20
N CYS A 155 -21.65 -1.55 -0.01
CA CYS A 155 -21.72 -2.67 0.92
C CYS A 155 -22.21 -3.93 0.21
N LYS A 156 -22.11 -5.06 0.90
CA LYS A 156 -22.85 -6.28 0.58
C LYS A 156 -23.77 -6.62 1.73
N GLU A 157 -25.04 -6.92 1.41
CA GLU A 157 -26.09 -7.18 2.39
C GLU A 157 -26.72 -8.57 2.23
N VAL A 158 -27.29 -9.08 3.32
CA VAL A 158 -28.08 -10.31 3.36
C VAL A 158 -29.22 -10.17 4.37
N SER A 159 -30.38 -10.75 4.05
CA SER A 159 -31.55 -10.82 4.93
C SER A 159 -31.91 -12.23 5.39
N MET A 160 -31.33 -13.27 4.76
CA MET A 160 -31.53 -14.67 5.12
C MET A 160 -30.22 -15.46 4.99
N GLY A 161 -29.86 -16.22 6.03
CA GLY A 161 -28.60 -16.95 6.07
C GLY A 161 -27.39 -16.04 6.31
N ASN A 162 -26.20 -16.54 5.99
CA ASN A 162 -24.93 -15.85 6.25
C ASN A 162 -24.17 -15.54 4.96
N ILE A 163 -23.56 -14.35 4.88
CA ILE A 163 -22.47 -14.08 3.94
C ILE A 163 -21.20 -14.58 4.58
N THR A 164 -20.38 -15.32 3.86
CA THR A 164 -19.14 -15.87 4.39
C THR A 164 -17.99 -15.55 3.45
N TRP A 165 -16.91 -15.00 4.00
CA TRP A 165 -15.67 -14.79 3.27
C TRP A 165 -14.56 -15.69 3.81
N ARG A 166 -13.62 -16.05 2.94
CA ARG A 166 -12.47 -16.90 3.25
C ARG A 166 -11.19 -16.29 2.65
N PHE A 167 -10.19 -16.11 3.50
CA PHE A 167 -8.89 -15.55 3.13
C PHE A 167 -7.78 -16.51 3.48
N ASN A 168 -6.90 -16.81 2.52
CA ASN A 168 -5.73 -17.64 2.79
C ASN A 168 -4.72 -16.85 3.61
N VAL A 169 -4.21 -17.43 4.70
CA VAL A 169 -3.26 -16.80 5.61
C VAL A 169 -2.23 -17.80 6.11
N ARG A 170 -1.14 -17.32 6.71
CA ARG A 170 -0.17 -18.19 7.38
C ARG A 170 -0.85 -18.91 8.55
N LYS A 171 -0.52 -20.20 8.74
CA LYS A 171 -1.05 -21.03 9.83
C LYS A 171 -0.47 -20.60 11.17
N LYS A 172 -1.25 -20.67 12.25
CA LYS A 172 -0.85 -20.34 13.64
C LYS A 172 -0.34 -18.90 13.83
N ALA A 173 -0.54 -18.04 12.84
CA ALA A 173 -0.12 -16.65 12.87
C ALA A 173 -1.19 -15.79 13.56
N ILE A 174 -0.77 -14.67 14.12
CA ILE A 174 -1.68 -13.70 14.75
C ILE A 174 -2.00 -12.63 13.72
N HIS A 175 -3.28 -12.31 13.59
CA HIS A 175 -3.80 -11.35 12.63
C HIS A 175 -4.67 -10.31 13.32
N LEU A 176 -4.58 -9.06 12.86
CA LEU A 176 -5.59 -8.05 13.09
C LEU A 176 -6.61 -8.11 11.95
N VAL A 177 -7.88 -8.22 12.29
CA VAL A 177 -9.01 -8.15 11.36
C VAL A 177 -9.80 -6.90 11.70
N ARG A 178 -9.86 -5.95 10.76
CA ARG A 178 -10.61 -4.71 10.89
C ARG A 178 -11.85 -4.77 10.01
N LEU A 179 -13.01 -4.55 10.60
CA LEU A 179 -14.27 -4.41 9.88
C LEU A 179 -14.66 -2.95 9.75
N HIS A 180 -15.08 -2.55 8.56
CA HIS A 180 -15.59 -1.22 8.25
C HIS A 180 -17.09 -1.30 8.07
N ILE A 181 -17.82 -0.50 8.87
CA ILE A 181 -19.28 -0.50 8.92
C ILE A 181 -19.76 0.94 8.78
N CYS A 182 -20.74 1.14 7.91
CA CYS A 182 -21.41 2.41 7.69
C CYS A 182 -22.86 2.11 7.33
N ASP A 183 -23.79 2.53 8.19
CA ASP A 183 -25.22 2.31 7.95
C ASP A 183 -25.74 3.27 6.88
N ILE A 184 -25.69 2.82 5.63
CA ILE A 184 -26.17 3.53 4.45
C ILE A 184 -27.53 2.99 3.95
N LEU A 185 -28.12 2.05 4.69
CA LEU A 185 -29.31 1.30 4.28
C LEU A 185 -30.56 1.71 5.07
N SER A 186 -30.39 2.01 6.37
CA SER A 186 -31.52 2.22 7.27
C SER A 186 -32.16 3.59 7.05
N GLN A 187 -33.50 3.62 7.07
CA GLN A 187 -34.26 4.87 7.03
C GLN A 187 -34.22 5.62 8.37
N SER A 188 -33.89 4.91 9.45
CA SER A 188 -33.82 5.44 10.81
C SER A 188 -32.69 4.75 11.55
N ALA A 189 -32.06 5.47 12.47
CA ALA A 189 -30.98 4.91 13.27
C ALA A 189 -31.50 3.89 14.29
N GLY A 190 -30.62 2.98 14.71
CA GLY A 190 -30.91 2.06 15.82
C GLY A 190 -31.70 0.80 15.44
N LEU A 191 -31.90 0.54 14.14
CA LEU A 191 -32.80 -0.52 13.65
C LEU A 191 -32.11 -1.86 13.38
N TRP A 192 -30.80 -1.87 13.19
CA TRP A 192 -30.08 -3.08 12.79
C TRP A 192 -29.24 -3.64 13.93
N LYS A 193 -29.23 -4.97 13.99
CA LYS A 193 -28.29 -5.81 14.71
C LYS A 193 -27.93 -7.00 13.84
N PHE A 194 -26.65 -7.34 13.77
CA PHE A 194 -26.22 -8.53 13.06
C PHE A 194 -25.13 -9.27 13.81
N ASP A 195 -25.07 -10.58 13.56
CA ASP A 195 -24.08 -11.45 14.12
C ASP A 195 -22.87 -11.53 13.19
N PHE A 196 -21.69 -11.35 13.76
CA PHE A 196 -20.41 -11.57 13.13
C PHE A 196 -19.75 -12.79 13.76
N TYR A 197 -19.25 -13.67 12.91
CA TYR A 197 -18.60 -14.89 13.33
C TYR A 197 -17.18 -14.95 12.78
N ILE A 198 -16.25 -15.41 13.61
CA ILE A 198 -14.93 -15.83 13.17
C ILE A 198 -14.85 -17.35 13.37
N TYR A 199 -14.61 -18.06 12.28
CA TYR A 199 -14.83 -19.50 12.16
C TYR A 199 -16.25 -19.88 12.65
N THR A 200 -16.34 -20.93 13.46
CA THR A 200 -17.61 -21.40 14.07
C THR A 200 -17.67 -21.16 15.58
N LYS A 201 -16.59 -20.64 16.19
CA LYS A 201 -16.40 -20.62 17.65
C LYS A 201 -16.58 -19.24 18.28
N PHE A 202 -16.33 -18.18 17.52
CA PHE A 202 -16.46 -16.82 18.02
C PHE A 202 -17.66 -16.15 17.38
N ARG A 203 -18.49 -15.50 18.20
CA ARG A 203 -19.65 -14.70 17.79
C ARG A 203 -19.55 -13.35 18.47
N TRP A 204 -19.74 -12.29 17.69
CA TRP A 204 -19.88 -10.91 18.15
C TRP A 204 -21.16 -10.32 17.59
N VAL A 205 -21.90 -9.57 18.40
CA VAL A 205 -23.12 -8.89 17.94
C VAL A 205 -22.77 -7.44 17.67
N PHE A 206 -22.95 -7.00 16.42
CA PHE A 206 -22.92 -5.58 16.11
C PHE A 206 -24.31 -5.01 16.28
N ASP A 207 -24.43 -4.04 17.18
CA ASP A 207 -25.67 -3.37 17.52
C ASP A 207 -25.53 -1.87 17.21
N SER A 208 -26.40 -1.36 16.33
CA SER A 208 -26.45 0.06 15.97
C SER A 208 -26.57 0.98 17.19
N GLN A 209 -27.23 0.55 18.27
CA GLN A 209 -27.34 1.33 19.50
C GLN A 209 -26.01 1.46 20.25
N MET A 210 -25.12 0.46 20.13
CA MET A 210 -23.80 0.45 20.79
C MET A 210 -22.72 1.14 19.95
N ILE A 211 -22.86 1.10 18.63
CA ILE A 211 -21.80 1.48 17.70
C ILE A 211 -21.95 2.94 17.23
N GLY A 212 -23.18 3.45 17.22
CA GLY A 212 -23.49 4.83 16.89
C GLY A 212 -24.86 4.92 16.20
N SER A 213 -25.73 5.78 16.72
CA SER A 213 -27.07 6.04 16.17
C SER A 213 -27.07 7.10 15.06
N THR A 214 -25.93 7.37 14.43
CA THR A 214 -25.84 8.33 13.33
C THR A 214 -25.81 7.56 12.01
N LEU A 215 -26.83 7.74 11.17
CA LEU A 215 -26.85 7.16 9.82
C LEU A 215 -25.70 7.68 8.97
N ALA A 216 -25.24 6.88 8.02
CA ALA A 216 -24.14 7.18 7.12
C ALA A 216 -22.88 7.68 7.84
N ALA A 217 -22.67 7.28 9.10
CA ALA A 217 -21.49 7.62 9.88
C ALA A 217 -20.56 6.41 9.92
N PRO A 218 -19.40 6.47 9.25
CA PRO A 218 -18.51 5.33 9.18
C PRO A 218 -17.80 5.06 10.49
N VAL A 219 -17.61 3.79 10.79
CA VAL A 219 -16.91 3.27 11.97
C VAL A 219 -16.09 2.05 11.58
N PHE A 220 -15.10 1.72 12.41
CA PHE A 220 -14.41 0.44 12.33
C PHE A 220 -14.38 -0.28 13.67
N ARG A 221 -14.13 -1.59 13.62
CA ARG A 221 -13.95 -2.47 14.77
C ARG A 221 -12.85 -3.48 14.49
N ASP A 222 -11.96 -3.65 15.47
CA ASP A 222 -10.75 -4.44 15.36
C ASP A 222 -10.83 -5.71 16.21
N PHE A 223 -10.43 -6.83 15.61
CA PHE A 223 -10.34 -8.13 16.25
C PHE A 223 -8.94 -8.70 16.09
N VAL A 224 -8.39 -9.30 17.14
CA VAL A 224 -7.12 -10.02 17.06
C VAL A 224 -7.39 -11.51 17.12
N VAL A 225 -7.01 -12.21 16.04
CA VAL A 225 -7.31 -13.63 15.82
C VAL A 225 -6.04 -14.40 15.53
N GLN A 226 -5.91 -15.59 16.14
CA GLN A 226 -4.91 -16.55 15.72
C GLN A 226 -5.51 -17.49 14.65
N SER A 227 -4.84 -17.63 13.51
CA SER A 227 -5.24 -18.59 12.49
C SER A 227 -4.98 -20.03 12.96
N ASP A 228 -5.82 -20.97 12.52
CA ASP A 228 -5.64 -22.39 12.84
C ASP A 228 -4.71 -23.08 11.82
N ASP A 229 -4.69 -24.42 11.84
CA ASP A 229 -3.91 -25.24 10.92
C ASP A 229 -4.51 -25.39 9.51
N SER A 230 -5.68 -24.78 9.25
CA SER A 230 -6.37 -24.87 7.97
C SER A 230 -5.74 -24.00 6.88
N GLY A 231 -4.96 -22.98 7.25
CA GLY A 231 -4.31 -22.05 6.32
C GLY A 231 -5.24 -20.96 5.77
N TYR A 232 -6.40 -20.74 6.39
CA TYR A 232 -7.29 -19.64 6.06
C TYR A 232 -7.98 -19.10 7.31
N ILE A 233 -8.39 -17.83 7.27
CA ILE A 233 -9.39 -17.28 8.19
C ILE A 233 -10.72 -17.22 7.46
N ARG A 234 -11.78 -17.64 8.15
CA ARG A 234 -13.15 -17.51 7.67
C ARG A 234 -13.91 -16.61 8.63
N PHE A 235 -14.67 -15.69 8.08
CA PHE A 235 -15.64 -14.94 8.86
C PHE A 235 -16.96 -14.84 8.11
N SER A 236 -18.04 -14.65 8.86
CA SER A 236 -19.37 -14.54 8.31
C SER A 236 -20.22 -13.55 9.05
N ILE A 237 -21.14 -12.89 8.33
CA ILE A 237 -22.17 -12.05 8.94
C ILE A 237 -23.55 -12.62 8.62
N GLY A 238 -24.48 -12.50 9.55
CA GLY A 238 -25.87 -12.93 9.37
C GLY A 238 -26.84 -12.07 10.20
N PRO A 239 -28.09 -11.90 9.76
CA PRO A 239 -29.09 -11.12 10.50
C PRO A 239 -29.30 -11.69 11.89
N ASN A 240 -29.41 -10.82 12.89
CA ASN A 240 -29.67 -11.25 14.27
C ASN A 240 -31.19 -11.36 14.53
N ASN A 241 -31.61 -12.40 15.26
CA ASN A 241 -33.02 -12.68 15.56
C ASN A 241 -33.68 -11.66 16.50
N ASP A 242 -32.89 -10.84 17.20
CA ASP A 242 -33.34 -9.77 18.07
C ASP A 242 -33.30 -8.39 17.39
N SER A 243 -32.88 -8.33 16.12
CA SER A 243 -32.87 -7.10 15.32
C SER A 243 -34.27 -6.71 14.82
N ASP A 244 -34.63 -5.43 14.87
CA ASP A 244 -35.87 -4.91 14.26
C ASP A 244 -35.82 -5.05 12.73
N SER A 245 -34.67 -4.72 12.14
CA SER A 245 -34.37 -4.95 10.73
C SER A 245 -33.55 -6.23 10.55
N LYS A 246 -34.12 -7.25 9.90
CA LYS A 246 -33.43 -8.53 9.62
C LYS A 246 -32.44 -8.38 8.47
N ILE A 247 -31.39 -7.59 8.68
CA ILE A 247 -30.34 -7.32 7.71
C ILE A 247 -28.97 -7.37 8.36
N ALA A 248 -28.01 -7.93 7.63
CA ALA A 248 -26.58 -7.85 7.94
C ALA A 248 -25.85 -7.27 6.74
N PHE A 249 -24.89 -6.39 6.98
CA PHE A 249 -24.13 -5.73 5.93
C PHE A 249 -22.70 -5.43 6.39
N LEU A 250 -21.81 -5.28 5.41
CA LEU A 250 -20.42 -4.88 5.63
C LEU A 250 -19.95 -4.03 4.45
N ASN A 251 -19.17 -2.99 4.73
CA ASN A 251 -18.69 -2.02 3.75
C ASN A 251 -17.23 -2.30 3.35
N GLY A 252 -16.41 -2.73 4.30
CA GLY A 252 -15.02 -3.06 4.03
C GLY A 252 -14.39 -3.97 5.07
N LEU A 253 -13.24 -4.53 4.72
CA LEU A 253 -12.45 -5.40 5.60
C LEU A 253 -10.96 -5.21 5.32
N GLU A 254 -10.16 -5.11 6.38
CA GLU A 254 -8.71 -5.28 6.30
C GLU A 254 -8.25 -6.48 7.12
N ILE A 255 -7.24 -7.18 6.61
CA ILE A 255 -6.54 -8.24 7.35
C ILE A 255 -5.06 -7.92 7.32
N MET A 256 -4.48 -7.81 8.52
CA MET A 256 -3.06 -7.55 8.72
C MET A 256 -2.48 -8.67 9.58
N GLU A 257 -1.23 -9.03 9.34
CA GLU A 257 -0.55 -10.07 10.10
C GLU A 257 0.54 -9.47 11.00
N PHE A 258 0.59 -9.91 12.25
CA PHE A 258 1.65 -9.53 13.18
C PHE A 258 2.99 -10.06 12.68
N VAL A 259 3.96 -9.16 12.57
CA VAL A 259 5.33 -9.51 12.22
C VAL A 259 6.01 -10.10 13.45
N THR A 260 5.88 -11.41 13.61
CA THR A 260 6.68 -12.19 14.58
C THR A 260 8.00 -12.56 13.91
N ASN A 261 9.12 -12.28 14.58
CA ASN A 261 10.52 -12.29 14.09
C ASN A 261 11.04 -10.97 13.49
N THR A 262 10.84 -9.84 14.16
CA THR A 262 11.91 -8.85 14.19
C THR A 262 12.99 -9.39 15.13
N SER A 263 14.02 -10.02 14.58
CA SER A 263 15.31 -10.09 15.26
C SER A 263 15.83 -8.65 15.40
N MET A 264 15.28 -7.89 16.34
CA MET A 264 15.94 -6.71 16.88
C MET A 264 17.13 -7.21 17.69
N LYS A 265 18.20 -7.58 17.00
CA LYS A 265 19.52 -7.52 17.62
C LYS A 265 19.76 -6.04 17.89
N LEU A 266 19.52 -5.60 19.12
CA LEU A 266 20.26 -4.47 19.65
C LEU A 266 21.71 -4.93 19.66
N ASP A 267 22.48 -4.51 18.66
CA ASP A 267 23.92 -4.72 18.73
C ASP A 267 24.47 -3.72 19.77
N PRO A 268 25.07 -4.21 20.87
CA PRO A 268 25.71 -3.34 21.83
C PRO A 268 27.01 -2.82 21.20
N SER A 269 27.12 -1.50 21.01
CA SER A 269 28.39 -0.77 20.94
C SER A 269 29.56 -1.49 20.23
N GLY A 270 29.72 -1.25 18.92
CA GLY A 270 30.89 -1.66 18.15
C GLY A 270 31.40 -0.51 17.29
N LYS A 271 32.68 -0.16 17.46
CA LYS A 271 33.33 1.05 16.92
C LYS A 271 33.56 0.98 15.39
N HIS A 272 33.53 2.16 14.77
CA HIS A 272 34.19 2.58 13.52
C HIS A 272 34.16 1.61 12.33
N LEU A 273 33.28 1.87 11.36
CA LEU A 273 33.47 1.48 9.96
C LEU A 273 32.89 2.58 9.05
N ASP A 274 33.70 3.60 8.81
CA ASP A 274 33.51 4.51 7.69
C ASP A 274 33.92 3.77 6.41
N LEU A 275 32.94 3.26 5.67
CA LEU A 275 33.11 3.03 4.23
C LEU A 275 31.74 3.11 3.54
N VAL A 276 31.26 4.34 3.38
CA VAL A 276 30.12 4.65 2.51
C VAL A 276 30.59 4.52 1.06
N ILE A 277 30.43 3.34 0.48
CA ILE A 277 30.55 3.15 -0.97
C ILE A 277 29.22 3.57 -1.61
N GLY A 278 29.13 4.85 -1.97
CA GLY A 278 28.03 5.39 -2.77
C GLY A 278 28.23 5.14 -4.27
N PHE A 279 27.89 3.95 -4.76
CA PHE A 279 27.87 3.63 -6.21
C PHE A 279 26.45 3.65 -6.81
N SER A 280 25.73 4.75 -6.62
CA SER A 280 24.46 4.96 -7.36
C SER A 280 24.58 6.09 -8.38
N VAL A 281 25.50 7.05 -8.17
CA VAL A 281 25.70 8.20 -9.08
C VAL A 281 27.02 8.11 -9.84
N GLY A 282 28.09 7.60 -9.20
CA GLY A 282 29.41 7.47 -9.83
C GLY A 282 29.44 6.51 -11.03
N GLY A 283 28.67 5.43 -10.99
CA GLY A 283 28.57 4.46 -12.09
C GLY A 283 27.94 5.07 -13.35
N VAL A 284 26.88 5.87 -13.19
CA VAL A 284 26.22 6.56 -14.31
C VAL A 284 27.13 7.60 -14.93
N VAL A 285 27.88 8.37 -14.11
CA VAL A 285 28.85 9.35 -14.60
C VAL A 285 30.00 8.67 -15.34
N LEU A 286 30.57 7.58 -14.82
CA LEU A 286 31.65 6.82 -15.47
C LEU A 286 31.20 6.22 -16.80
N ILE A 287 30.01 5.61 -16.85
CA ILE A 287 29.44 5.06 -18.08
C ILE A 287 29.18 6.17 -19.11
N SER A 288 28.67 7.32 -18.67
CA SER A 288 28.43 8.49 -19.53
C SER A 288 29.74 9.03 -20.13
N ILE A 289 30.80 9.13 -19.32
CA ILE A 289 32.13 9.56 -19.79
C ILE A 289 32.70 8.56 -20.81
N LEU A 290 32.56 7.26 -20.56
CA LEU A 290 33.02 6.21 -21.48
C LEU A 290 32.30 6.28 -22.83
N ILE A 291 30.98 6.50 -22.84
CA ILE A 291 30.17 6.66 -24.06
C ILE A 291 30.62 7.91 -24.83
N ILE A 292 30.83 9.05 -24.15
CA ILE A 292 31.30 10.29 -24.79
C ILE A 292 32.68 10.09 -25.43
N LEU A 293 33.63 9.44 -24.74
CA LEU A 293 34.97 9.15 -25.27
C LEU A 293 34.90 8.22 -26.49
N LEU A 294 34.04 7.21 -26.47
CA LEU A 294 33.78 6.31 -27.60
C LEU A 294 33.23 7.08 -28.81
N LEU A 295 32.25 7.95 -28.61
CA LEU A 295 31.69 8.80 -29.66
C LEU A 295 32.75 9.76 -30.23
N PHE A 296 33.62 10.32 -29.39
CA PHE A 296 34.71 11.20 -29.82
C PHE A 296 35.76 10.43 -30.64
N ALA A 297 36.13 9.23 -30.21
CA ALA A 297 37.07 8.36 -30.94
C ALA A 297 36.51 7.95 -32.30
N VAL A 298 35.22 7.60 -32.38
CA VAL A 298 34.54 7.27 -33.65
C VAL A 298 34.47 8.50 -34.57
N ARG A 299 34.20 9.70 -34.05
CA ARG A 299 34.22 10.94 -34.85
C ARG A 299 35.62 11.26 -35.39
N ARG A 300 36.68 11.08 -34.59
CA ARG A 300 38.06 11.28 -35.05
C ARG A 300 38.48 10.26 -36.12
N ARG A 301 37.99 9.01 -36.06
CA ARG A 301 38.25 8.01 -37.11
C ARG A 301 37.57 8.33 -38.45
N LYS A 302 36.52 9.15 -38.46
CA LYS A 302 35.86 9.60 -39.70
C LYS A 302 36.53 10.82 -40.35
N ALA A 303 37.47 11.49 -39.68
CA ALA A 303 38.30 12.52 -40.30
C ALA A 303 39.51 11.89 -40.99
N LYS A 304 39.31 11.30 -42.18
CA LYS A 304 40.42 11.07 -43.10
C LYS A 304 40.71 12.40 -43.82
N PRO A 305 41.97 12.84 -43.94
CA PRO A 305 42.29 13.98 -44.78
C PRO A 305 42.07 13.57 -46.24
N VAL A 306 41.33 14.38 -46.99
CA VAL A 306 41.28 14.26 -48.45
C VAL A 306 42.67 14.62 -48.95
N GLN A 307 43.40 13.66 -49.51
CA GLN A 307 44.60 13.96 -50.30
C GLN A 307 44.15 14.76 -51.53
N ALA A 308 44.53 16.03 -51.58
CA ALA A 308 44.45 16.80 -52.81
C ALA A 308 45.46 16.22 -53.80
N MET A 309 44.98 15.57 -54.87
CA MET A 309 45.80 15.29 -56.05
C MET A 309 46.18 16.62 -56.70
N PHE A 310 47.48 16.91 -56.73
CA PHE A 310 48.03 17.98 -57.57
C PHE A 310 47.88 17.57 -59.04
N LEU A 311 46.86 18.11 -59.71
CA LEU A 311 46.83 18.20 -61.17
C LEU A 311 47.67 19.41 -61.57
N LYS A 312 48.77 19.13 -62.25
CA LYS A 312 49.60 20.10 -62.94
C LYS A 312 48.93 20.38 -64.28
N ASP A 313 48.36 21.56 -64.45
CA ASP A 313 48.01 22.10 -65.76
C ASP A 313 48.54 23.52 -65.91
N GLU A 314 49.15 23.74 -67.07
CA GLU A 314 49.76 24.98 -67.53
C GLU A 314 48.71 26.09 -67.69
N ALA A 315 49.12 27.31 -67.36
CA ALA A 315 48.35 28.52 -67.64
C ALA A 315 48.34 28.83 -69.15
N PRO A 316 47.38 29.64 -69.66
CA PRO A 316 47.64 31.08 -69.60
C PRO A 316 46.43 32.01 -69.40
N THR A 317 46.74 33.12 -68.71
CA THR A 317 46.22 34.50 -68.84
C THR A 317 44.72 34.76 -68.92
N GLY A 318 44.15 35.33 -67.84
CA GLY A 318 42.91 36.11 -67.94
C GLY A 318 42.17 36.38 -66.62
N ARG A 319 42.51 37.49 -65.95
CA ARG A 319 41.61 38.45 -65.27
C ARG A 319 40.33 37.91 -64.56
N GLY A 320 40.28 38.00 -63.21
CA GLY A 320 39.01 38.19 -62.47
C GLY A 320 38.80 37.44 -61.15
N THR A 321 39.03 38.14 -60.04
CA THR A 321 38.34 38.14 -58.72
C THR A 321 37.50 36.95 -58.17
N ALA A 322 37.90 36.55 -56.95
CA ALA A 322 37.14 36.20 -55.73
C ALA A 322 36.25 34.94 -55.66
N HIS A 323 36.60 34.07 -54.71
CA HIS A 323 35.88 32.87 -54.26
C HIS A 323 34.78 33.17 -53.23
N SER A 324 33.68 32.41 -53.27
CA SER A 324 33.01 31.90 -52.06
C SER A 324 32.20 30.63 -52.37
N TRP A 325 32.35 29.61 -51.51
CA TRP A 325 31.50 28.43 -51.43
C TRP A 325 30.63 28.54 -50.18
N ILE A 326 29.34 28.22 -50.28
CA ILE A 326 28.43 28.07 -49.13
C ILE A 326 28.16 26.59 -48.91
N ALA A 327 28.49 26.08 -47.73
CA ALA A 327 28.00 24.80 -47.23
C ALA A 327 26.71 25.02 -46.42
N ALA A 328 25.66 24.25 -46.69
CA ALA A 328 24.43 24.25 -45.91
C ALA A 328 24.43 23.07 -44.91
N THR A 329 24.05 23.40 -43.68
CA THR A 329 24.17 22.65 -42.43
C THR A 329 23.06 21.60 -42.25
N THR A 330 23.40 20.47 -41.63
CA THR A 330 22.44 19.50 -41.06
C THR A 330 21.92 20.00 -39.70
N VAL A 331 20.62 19.83 -39.42
CA VAL A 331 20.06 19.92 -38.06
C VAL A 331 19.41 18.58 -37.72
N ASN A 332 20.02 17.83 -36.78
CA ASN A 332 19.38 16.74 -36.07
C ASN A 332 18.97 17.25 -34.69
N SER A 333 17.67 17.34 -34.44
CA SER A 333 17.11 17.63 -33.12
C SER A 333 16.78 16.31 -32.42
N PHE A 334 17.49 15.99 -31.33
CA PHE A 334 17.08 14.98 -30.35
C PHE A 334 16.59 15.73 -29.10
N PHE A 335 15.31 15.55 -28.75
CA PHE A 335 14.78 15.93 -27.44
C PHE A 335 14.95 14.74 -26.49
N LEU A 336 15.67 14.95 -25.38
CA LEU A 336 15.69 14.06 -24.23
C LEU A 336 14.61 14.55 -23.26
N PHE A 337 13.64 13.70 -22.94
CA PHE A 337 12.88 13.82 -21.69
C PHE A 337 13.61 13.00 -20.63
N LEU A 338 14.08 13.66 -19.58
CA LEU A 338 14.45 13.00 -18.33
C LEU A 338 13.16 12.70 -17.55
N ILE A 339 13.04 11.46 -17.08
CA ILE A 339 12.25 11.10 -15.88
C ILE A 339 13.26 10.89 -14.76
#